data_AF-A0A7Y3TVL5-F1
#
_entry.id   AF-A0A7Y3TVL5-F1
#
_cell.length_a   1.000
_cell.length_b   1.000
_cell.length_c   1.000
_cell.angle_alpha   90.00
_cell.angle_beta   90.00
_cell.angle_gamma   90.00
#
_symmetry.space_group_name_H-M   'P 1'
#
loop_
_entity.id
_entity.type
_entity.pdbx_description
1 polymer ?
#
loop_
_entity_poly.entity_id
_entity_poly.type
_entity_poly.pdbx_seq_one_letter_code
_entity_poly.pdbx_strand_id
1 'polypeptide(L)'
;MGFAADGQYRSAHVHNLFLNIAAEWGLPLALCLLGVFLRSCWIIRQRARRMPESQKPLYACLVLAFVSVMTNVQFAGAQVMPVSALVLVLVIGLALGYKPITAPPQVNTSTSQSLKATLFWAILMLLLCYQVFAGAALYRLSDIPVAECVKDGSRLSYYPRFWVQGRIDCMAEAEPDHWLFQRL
;
A
#
# COMPACT_ATOMS: atom_id res chain seq x y z
N MET A 1 -2.13 19.47 -5.35
CA MET A 1 -2.26 19.90 -3.93
C MET A 1 -3.69 20.36 -3.70
N GLY A 2 -4.61 19.43 -3.41
CA GLY A 2 -6.04 19.72 -3.33
C GLY A 2 -6.35 20.71 -2.20
N PHE A 3 -5.84 20.43 -0.99
CA PHE A 3 -5.97 21.32 0.16
C PHE A 3 -5.45 22.75 -0.05
N ALA A 4 -4.33 22.91 -0.76
CA ALA A 4 -3.80 24.25 -1.04
C ALA A 4 -4.65 25.00 -2.10
N ALA A 5 -5.43 24.27 -2.89
CA ALA A 5 -6.30 24.83 -3.93
C ALA A 5 -7.70 25.18 -3.40
N ASP A 6 -8.25 24.41 -2.45
CA ASP A 6 -9.62 24.59 -1.95
C ASP A 6 -9.74 24.88 -0.44
N GLY A 7 -8.65 24.78 0.32
CA GLY A 7 -8.62 24.97 1.77
C GLY A 7 -9.36 23.89 2.57
N GLN A 8 -9.85 22.82 1.91
CA GLN A 8 -10.68 21.81 2.56
C GLN A 8 -9.85 20.62 3.01
N TYR A 9 -9.95 20.27 4.30
CA TYR A 9 -9.27 19.10 4.88
C TYR A 9 -9.59 17.78 4.15
N ARG A 10 -10.75 17.66 3.49
CA ARG A 10 -11.11 16.50 2.65
C ARG A 10 -10.16 16.31 1.46
N SER A 11 -9.60 17.40 0.96
CA SER A 11 -8.68 17.43 -0.19
C SER A 11 -7.21 17.37 0.24
N ALA A 12 -6.94 17.28 1.54
CA ALA A 12 -5.61 17.05 2.11
C ALA A 12 -5.24 15.57 1.98
N HIS A 13 -4.49 15.23 0.94
CA HIS A 13 -3.85 13.92 0.81
C HIS A 13 -2.54 13.89 1.57
N VAL A 14 -2.13 12.68 1.97
CA VAL A 14 -0.93 12.55 2.79
C VAL A 14 0.33 12.50 1.96
N HIS A 15 1.27 13.34 2.33
CA HIS A 15 2.63 13.36 1.82
C HIS A 15 3.55 12.62 2.81
N ASN A 16 4.62 12.03 2.30
CA ASN A 16 5.65 11.33 3.05
C ASN A 16 5.18 10.03 3.71
N LEU A 17 5.35 8.91 2.99
CA LEU A 17 4.87 7.58 3.39
C LEU A 17 5.38 7.16 4.77
N PHE A 18 6.65 7.40 5.08
CA PHE A 18 7.24 6.97 6.35
C PHE A 18 6.69 7.75 7.53
N LEU A 19 6.63 9.09 7.40
CA LEU A 19 6.07 9.93 8.46
C LEU A 19 4.58 9.68 8.63
N ASN A 20 3.85 9.44 7.54
CA ASN A 20 2.44 9.09 7.62
C ASN A 20 2.22 7.78 8.38
N ILE A 21 2.94 6.72 8.01
CA ILE A 21 2.82 5.44 8.72
C ILE A 21 3.24 5.58 10.18
N ALA A 22 4.28 6.37 10.48
CA ALA A 22 4.70 6.60 11.86
C ALA A 22 3.61 7.31 12.68
N ALA A 23 2.94 8.30 12.10
CA ALA A 23 1.88 9.06 12.75
C ALA A 23 0.57 8.26 12.89
N GLU A 24 0.22 7.46 11.88
CA GLU A 24 -1.07 6.77 11.83
C GLU A 24 -1.04 5.37 12.45
N TRP A 25 0.09 4.67 12.35
CA TRP A 25 0.23 3.26 12.74
C TRP A 25 1.38 3.02 13.73
N GLY A 26 2.09 4.08 14.11
CA GLY A 26 3.17 4.05 15.08
C GLY A 26 4.54 3.78 14.48
N LEU A 27 5.55 4.08 15.29
CA LEU A 27 6.97 3.97 14.94
C LEU A 27 7.41 2.56 14.53
N PRO A 28 6.96 1.45 15.18
CA PRO A 28 7.43 0.10 14.82
C PRO A 28 7.13 -0.28 13.36
N LEU A 29 5.93 0.04 12.86
CA LEU A 29 5.56 -0.27 11.48
C LEU A 29 6.34 0.60 10.49
N ALA A 30 6.54 1.88 10.80
CA ALA A 30 7.34 2.78 9.98
C ALA A 30 8.80 2.31 9.86
N LEU A 31 9.40 1.85 10.96
CA LEU A 31 10.75 1.29 10.96
C LEU A 31 10.83 -0.02 10.19
N CYS A 32 9.82 -0.89 10.29
CA CYS A 32 9.75 -2.12 9.49
C CYS A 32 9.71 -1.80 7.99
N LEU A 33 8.86 -0.85 7.58
CA LEU A 33 8.77 -0.40 6.19
C LEU A 33 10.10 0.21 5.70
N LEU A 34 10.75 1.02 6.53
CA LEU A 34 12.09 1.56 6.25
C LEU A 34 13.12 0.44 6.07
N GLY A 35 13.08 -0.58 6.92
CA GLY A 35 13.92 -1.77 6.80
C GLY A 35 13.73 -2.49 5.45
N VAL A 36 12.49 -2.69 5.03
CA VAL A 36 12.14 -3.28 3.72
C VAL A 36 12.67 -2.40 2.57
N PHE A 37 12.52 -1.08 2.65
CA PHE A 37 13.03 -0.14 1.66
C PHE A 37 14.57 -0.21 1.55
N LEU A 38 15.28 -0.17 2.68
CA LEU A 38 16.75 -0.28 2.71
C LEU A 38 17.23 -1.63 2.19
N ARG A 39 16.56 -2.72 2.56
CA ARG A 39 16.83 -4.06 2.06
C ARG A 39 16.63 -4.13 0.54
N SER A 40 15.60 -3.49 0.02
CA SER A 40 15.30 -3.43 -1.42
C SER A 40 16.41 -2.68 -2.18
N CYS A 41 16.83 -1.52 -1.68
CA CYS A 41 17.96 -0.77 -2.22
C CYS A 41 19.25 -1.58 -2.21
N TRP A 42 19.49 -2.35 -1.13
CA TRP A 42 20.64 -3.24 -1.03
C TRP A 42 20.61 -4.35 -2.08
N ILE A 43 19.46 -5.00 -2.29
CA ILE A 43 19.28 -6.03 -3.33
C ILE A 43 19.56 -5.43 -4.72
N ILE A 44 19.00 -4.26 -5.01
CA ILE A 44 19.18 -3.57 -6.28
C ILE A 44 20.66 -3.27 -6.52
N ARG A 45 21.36 -2.72 -5.53
CA ARG A 45 22.80 -2.45 -5.60
C ARG A 45 23.61 -3.71 -5.84
N GLN A 46 23.33 -4.79 -5.10
CA GLN A 46 24.04 -6.06 -5.27
C GLN A 46 23.82 -6.64 -6.67
N ARG A 47 22.59 -6.57 -7.18
CA ARG A 47 22.23 -7.08 -8.51
C ARG A 47 22.90 -6.27 -9.62
N ALA A 48 22.87 -4.94 -9.54
CA ALA A 48 23.53 -4.06 -10.49
C ALA A 48 25.04 -4.35 -10.64
N ARG A 49 25.71 -4.72 -9.53
CA ARG A 49 27.14 -5.08 -9.53
C ARG A 49 27.45 -6.42 -10.18
N ARG A 50 26.51 -7.37 -10.13
CA ARG A 50 26.69 -8.75 -10.64
C ARG A 50 26.12 -8.93 -12.05
N MET A 51 25.46 -7.92 -12.59
CA MET A 51 24.76 -8.00 -13.87
C MET A 51 25.72 -7.83 -15.06
N PRO A 52 25.60 -8.65 -16.12
CA PRO A 52 26.34 -8.46 -17.36
C PRO A 52 26.05 -7.10 -18.02
N GLU A 53 27.04 -6.49 -18.67
CA GLU A 53 26.92 -5.17 -19.32
C GLU A 53 25.73 -5.09 -20.29
N SER A 54 25.44 -6.17 -21.01
CA SER A 54 24.34 -6.22 -22.00
C SER A 54 22.94 -6.03 -21.40
N GLN A 55 22.76 -6.30 -20.09
CA GLN A 55 21.45 -6.20 -19.42
C GLN A 55 21.31 -4.95 -18.54
N LYS A 56 22.43 -4.25 -18.29
CA LYS A 56 22.43 -3.06 -17.45
C LYS A 56 21.53 -1.93 -17.94
N PRO A 57 21.39 -1.62 -19.25
CA PRO A 57 20.52 -0.53 -19.70
C PRO A 57 19.06 -0.73 -19.29
N LEU A 58 18.51 -1.93 -19.54
CA LEU A 58 17.13 -2.25 -19.16
C LEU A 58 16.95 -2.24 -17.64
N TYR A 59 17.90 -2.81 -16.90
CA TYR A 59 17.83 -2.82 -15.45
C TYR A 59 17.95 -1.41 -14.86
N ALA A 60 18.78 -0.54 -15.44
CA ALA A 60 18.87 0.86 -15.05
C ALA A 60 17.53 1.58 -15.23
N CYS A 61 16.80 1.35 -16.33
CA CYS A 61 15.45 1.89 -16.51
C CYS A 61 14.48 1.42 -15.41
N LEU A 62 14.54 0.14 -15.01
CA LEU A 62 13.72 -0.38 -13.91
C LEU A 62 14.08 0.24 -12.56
N VAL A 63 15.37 0.45 -12.29
CA VAL A 63 15.83 1.11 -11.06
C VAL A 63 15.40 2.57 -11.04
N LEU A 64 15.52 3.28 -12.16
CA LEU A 64 15.03 4.66 -12.29
C LEU A 64 13.51 4.73 -12.09
N ALA A 65 12.75 3.80 -12.67
CA ALA A 65 11.32 3.71 -12.42
C ALA A 65 11.02 3.50 -10.93
N PHE A 66 11.73 2.58 -10.25
CA PHE A 66 11.59 2.36 -8.82
C PHE A 66 11.86 3.64 -8.01
N VAL A 67 12.98 4.33 -8.27
CA VAL A 67 13.33 5.60 -7.59
C VAL A 67 12.27 6.67 -7.86
N SER A 68 11.80 6.80 -9.10
CA SER A 68 10.75 7.75 -9.48
C SER A 68 9.46 7.50 -8.71
N VAL A 69 9.00 6.25 -8.63
CA VAL A 69 7.75 5.98 -7.91
C VAL A 69 7.93 6.12 -6.39
N MET A 70 9.07 5.71 -5.83
CA MET A 70 9.37 5.93 -4.40
C MET A 70 9.37 7.42 -4.06
N THR A 71 9.97 8.24 -4.91
CA THR A 71 9.99 9.70 -4.78
C THR A 71 8.57 10.26 -4.90
N ASN A 72 7.81 9.83 -5.91
CA ASN A 72 6.43 10.24 -6.12
C ASN A 72 5.53 9.92 -4.92
N VAL A 73 5.74 8.78 -4.27
CA VAL A 73 5.04 8.40 -3.05
C VAL A 73 5.31 9.37 -1.88
N GLN A 74 6.53 9.92 -1.79
CA GLN A 74 6.86 10.90 -0.75
C GLN A 74 6.21 12.27 -1.00
N PHE A 75 6.10 12.71 -2.25
CA PHE A 75 5.67 14.08 -2.56
C PHE A 75 4.24 14.21 -3.07
N ALA A 76 3.72 13.23 -3.81
CA ALA A 76 2.39 13.30 -4.40
C ALA A 76 1.35 12.44 -3.65
N GLY A 77 1.77 11.67 -2.64
CA GLY A 77 0.86 10.79 -1.91
C GLY A 77 0.30 9.67 -2.78
N ALA A 78 1.07 9.22 -3.78
CA ALA A 78 0.67 8.25 -4.78
C ALA A 78 0.16 6.90 -4.21
N GLN A 79 0.43 6.59 -2.94
CA GLN A 79 -0.15 5.41 -2.29
C GLN A 79 -1.68 5.49 -2.09
N VAL A 80 -2.26 6.69 -2.10
CA VAL A 80 -3.68 6.90 -1.81
C VAL A 80 -4.54 6.73 -3.07
N MET A 81 -3.97 6.94 -4.25
CA MET A 81 -4.70 6.87 -5.52
C MET A 81 -4.62 5.45 -6.09
N PRO A 82 -5.76 4.77 -6.41
CA PRO A 82 -5.76 3.35 -6.80
C PRO A 82 -4.84 3.02 -7.98
N VAL A 83 -4.87 3.85 -9.04
CA VAL A 83 -4.02 3.66 -10.22
C VAL A 83 -2.54 3.83 -9.87
N SER A 84 -2.21 4.84 -9.07
CA SER A 84 -0.83 5.11 -8.67
C SER A 84 -0.28 4.05 -7.71
N ALA A 85 -1.12 3.50 -6.83
CA ALA A 85 -0.79 2.37 -5.97
C ALA A 85 -0.55 1.08 -6.77
N LEU A 86 -1.34 0.82 -7.81
CA LEU A 86 -1.11 -0.32 -8.71
C LEU A 86 0.23 -0.19 -9.44
N VAL A 87 0.51 0.98 -10.02
CA VAL A 87 1.79 1.25 -10.70
C VAL A 87 2.98 1.08 -9.75
N LEU A 88 2.85 1.56 -8.52
CA LEU A 88 3.84 1.37 -7.47
C LEU A 88 4.16 -0.11 -7.23
N VAL A 89 3.15 -0.95 -7.03
CA VAL A 89 3.35 -2.39 -6.79
C VAL A 89 3.99 -3.06 -8.01
N LEU A 90 3.54 -2.74 -9.22
CA LEU A 90 4.08 -3.30 -10.46
C LEU A 90 5.56 -2.93 -10.66
N VAL A 91 5.93 -1.66 -10.47
CA VAL A 91 7.31 -1.20 -10.63
C VAL A 91 8.24 -1.81 -9.59
N ILE A 92 7.81 -1.90 -8.32
CA ILE A 92 8.58 -2.57 -7.26
C ILE A 92 8.77 -4.06 -7.61
N GLY A 93 7.68 -4.73 -8.02
CA GLY A 93 7.69 -6.13 -8.41
C GLY A 93 8.64 -6.41 -9.58
N LEU A 94 8.63 -5.55 -10.60
CA LEU A 94 9.52 -5.66 -11.76
C LEU A 94 10.98 -5.40 -11.37
N ALA A 95 11.27 -4.37 -10.59
CA ALA A 95 12.65 -4.04 -10.19
C ALA A 95 13.29 -5.13 -9.30
N LEU A 96 12.53 -5.67 -8.34
CA LEU A 96 12.99 -6.73 -7.43
C LEU A 96 12.90 -8.14 -8.04
N GLY A 97 11.94 -8.37 -8.92
CA GLY A 97 11.68 -9.64 -9.60
C GLY A 97 12.44 -9.85 -10.90
N TYR A 98 13.14 -8.84 -11.42
CA TYR A 98 13.88 -8.94 -12.68
C TYR A 98 14.84 -10.14 -12.70
N LYS A 99 14.66 -11.03 -13.69
CA LYS A 99 15.54 -12.16 -13.98
C LYS A 99 16.10 -12.05 -15.41
N PRO A 100 17.43 -12.21 -15.59
CA PRO A 100 18.06 -12.32 -16.90
C PRO A 100 17.42 -13.38 -17.78
N ILE A 101 17.21 -13.08 -19.07
CA ILE A 101 16.74 -14.05 -20.08
C ILE A 101 17.74 -15.22 -20.26
N THR A 102 19.03 -15.00 -19.96
CA THR A 102 20.09 -16.01 -20.04
C THR A 102 20.14 -17.00 -18.87
N ALA A 103 19.25 -16.88 -17.87
CA ALA A 103 19.05 -18.02 -16.99
C ALA A 103 18.46 -19.14 -17.87
N PRO A 104 19.14 -20.30 -18.06
CA PRO A 104 18.50 -21.42 -18.73
C PRO A 104 17.15 -21.61 -18.05
N PRO A 105 16.06 -21.91 -18.78
CA PRO A 105 14.84 -22.31 -18.13
C PRO A 105 15.26 -23.47 -17.23
N GLN A 106 15.30 -23.21 -15.92
CA GLN A 106 15.30 -24.30 -14.97
C GLN A 106 13.94 -24.92 -15.20
N VAL A 107 13.90 -25.86 -16.15
CA VAL A 107 12.86 -26.86 -16.24
C VAL A 107 13.08 -27.68 -14.98
N ASN A 108 12.59 -27.12 -13.87
CA ASN A 108 12.36 -27.87 -12.66
C ASN A 108 11.26 -28.85 -13.09
N THR A 109 11.69 -30.01 -13.57
CA THR A 109 10.84 -31.19 -13.82
C THR A 109 10.18 -31.68 -12.52
N SER A 110 10.52 -31.08 -11.38
CA SER A 110 9.68 -31.04 -10.20
C SER A 110 8.76 -29.82 -10.26
N THR A 111 7.59 -29.99 -10.86
CA THR A 111 6.37 -29.20 -10.57
C THR A 111 5.84 -29.47 -9.16
N SER A 112 6.73 -29.66 -8.17
CA SER A 112 6.34 -29.43 -6.78
C SER A 112 6.27 -27.92 -6.60
N GLN A 113 5.15 -27.32 -7.00
CA GLN A 113 4.79 -26.00 -6.48
C GLN A 113 4.98 -26.11 -4.97
N SER A 114 5.94 -25.36 -4.44
CA SER A 114 6.23 -25.40 -3.00
C SER A 114 4.91 -25.13 -2.31
N LEU A 115 4.42 -26.08 -1.51
CA LEU A 115 3.18 -25.92 -0.74
C LEU A 115 3.14 -24.57 -0.02
N LYS A 116 4.32 -24.09 0.42
CA LYS A 116 4.52 -22.77 1.01
C LYS A 116 4.20 -21.61 0.05
N ALA A 117 4.62 -21.70 -1.21
CA ALA A 117 4.33 -20.69 -2.23
C ALA A 117 2.85 -20.68 -2.62
N THR A 118 2.24 -21.87 -2.78
CA THR A 118 0.80 -21.98 -3.07
C THR A 118 -0.04 -21.49 -1.90
N LEU A 119 0.32 -21.84 -0.67
CA LEU A 119 -0.34 -21.37 0.54
C LEU A 119 -0.19 -19.85 0.70
N PHE A 120 1.01 -19.31 0.49
CA PHE A 120 1.24 -17.86 0.54
C PHE A 120 0.40 -17.11 -0.51
N TRP A 121 0.34 -17.63 -1.74
CA TRP A 121 -0.49 -17.05 -2.79
C TRP A 121 -1.99 -17.14 -2.47
N ALA A 122 -2.45 -18.29 -1.95
CA ALA A 122 -3.84 -18.47 -1.53
C ALA A 122 -4.22 -17.50 -0.39
N ILE A 123 -3.33 -17.31 0.59
CA ILE A 123 -3.50 -16.32 1.66
C ILE A 123 -3.57 -14.91 1.09
N LEU A 124 -2.69 -14.55 0.14
CA LEU A 124 -2.75 -13.24 -0.52
C LEU A 124 -4.07 -13.02 -1.26
N MET A 125 -4.56 -14.02 -1.98
CA MET A 125 -5.85 -13.93 -2.68
C MET A 125 -7.02 -13.84 -1.70
N LEU A 126 -6.98 -14.60 -0.59
CA LEU A 126 -7.99 -14.53 0.46
C LEU A 126 -8.01 -13.14 1.11
N LEU A 127 -6.84 -12.58 1.44
CA LEU A 127 -6.72 -11.22 1.98
C LEU A 127 -7.24 -10.17 1.00
N LEU A 128 -6.97 -10.33 -0.30
CA LEU A 128 -7.51 -9.46 -1.34
C LEU A 128 -9.04 -9.55 -1.42
N CYS A 129 -9.61 -10.76 -1.43
CA CYS A 129 -11.05 -10.97 -1.41
C CYS A 129 -11.69 -10.36 -0.16
N TYR A 130 -11.07 -10.54 1.01
CA TYR A 130 -11.52 -9.91 2.26
C TYR A 130 -11.47 -8.39 2.17
N GLN A 131 -10.39 -7.80 1.64
CA GLN A 131 -10.29 -6.36 1.46
C GLN A 131 -11.37 -5.80 0.52
N VAL A 132 -11.67 -6.50 -0.57
CA VAL A 132 -12.75 -6.12 -1.49
C VAL A 132 -14.11 -6.23 -0.80
N PHE A 133 -14.37 -7.32 -0.08
CA PHE A 133 -15.63 -7.54 0.63
C PHE A 133 -15.85 -6.52 1.76
N ALA A 134 -14.87 -6.36 2.64
CA ALA A 134 -14.89 -5.39 3.73
C ALA A 134 -14.95 -3.95 3.19
N GLY A 135 -14.21 -3.64 2.13
CA GLY A 135 -14.24 -2.34 1.47
C GLY A 135 -15.61 -2.02 0.87
N ALA A 136 -16.27 -2.99 0.23
CA ALA A 136 -17.61 -2.82 -0.30
C ALA A 136 -18.67 -2.64 0.81
N ALA A 137 -18.55 -3.39 1.91
CA ALA A 137 -19.42 -3.22 3.08
C ALA A 137 -19.25 -1.83 3.70
N LEU A 138 -18.01 -1.40 3.94
CA LEU A 138 -17.68 -0.06 4.46
C LEU A 138 -18.16 1.06 3.53
N TYR A 139 -18.03 0.89 2.20
CA TYR A 139 -18.50 1.87 1.24
C TYR A 139 -20.02 2.07 1.34
N ARG A 140 -20.79 0.97 1.37
CA ARG A 140 -22.25 1.04 1.54
C ARG A 140 -22.64 1.69 2.87
N LEU A 141 -21.91 1.36 3.93
CA LEU A 141 -22.14 1.91 5.26
C LEU A 141 -21.73 3.39 5.37
N SER A 142 -20.86 3.88 4.49
CA SER A 142 -20.41 5.27 4.47
C SER A 142 -21.38 6.24 3.77
N ASP A 143 -22.28 5.74 2.94
CA ASP A 143 -23.13 6.58 2.07
C ASP A 143 -24.20 7.37 2.86
N ILE A 144 -24.63 6.90 4.05
CA ILE A 144 -25.76 7.47 4.81
C ILE A 144 -25.33 8.22 6.10
N PRO A 145 -24.45 7.71 6.99
CA PRO A 145 -24.18 8.32 8.30
C PRO A 145 -23.12 9.43 8.28
N VAL A 146 -22.25 9.49 7.27
CA VAL A 146 -21.04 10.35 7.29
C VAL A 146 -21.38 11.84 7.12
N ALA A 147 -22.43 12.17 6.35
CA ALA A 147 -22.83 13.56 6.12
C ALA A 147 -23.36 14.27 7.39
N GLU A 148 -24.01 13.51 8.29
CA GLU A 148 -24.53 14.04 9.55
C GLU A 148 -23.46 14.06 10.65
N CYS A 149 -22.61 13.02 10.72
CA CYS A 149 -21.63 12.87 11.79
C CYS A 149 -20.43 13.84 11.71
N VAL A 150 -20.13 14.40 10.53
CA VAL A 150 -19.04 15.38 10.34
C VAL A 150 -19.33 16.71 11.06
N LYS A 151 -20.57 17.01 11.41
CA LYS A 151 -20.95 18.27 12.08
C LYS A 151 -20.45 18.39 13.54
N ASP A 152 -20.17 17.28 14.22
CA ASP A 152 -19.79 17.24 15.65
C ASP A 152 -18.27 17.26 15.95
N GLY A 153 -17.44 17.71 14.99
CA GLY A 153 -15.98 17.52 14.94
C GLY A 153 -15.08 18.17 16.02
N SER A 154 -15.56 18.49 17.22
CA SER A 154 -14.77 19.23 18.23
C SER A 154 -13.79 18.38 19.06
N ARG A 155 -13.82 17.04 18.99
CA ARG A 155 -13.13 16.17 19.98
C ARG A 155 -11.92 15.35 19.52
N LEU A 156 -11.53 15.36 18.25
CA LEU A 156 -10.75 14.23 17.69
C LEU A 156 -9.43 14.59 16.99
N SER A 157 -8.70 15.60 17.49
CA SER A 157 -7.41 16.05 16.92
C SER A 157 -6.28 15.01 16.91
N TYR A 158 -6.45 13.84 17.52
CA TYR A 158 -5.39 12.84 17.74
C TYR A 158 -5.62 11.49 17.05
N TYR A 159 -6.72 11.30 16.31
CA TYR A 159 -6.96 10.04 15.59
C TYR A 159 -6.39 10.10 14.16
N PRO A 160 -5.92 8.97 13.60
CA PRO A 160 -5.47 8.95 12.21
C PRO A 160 -6.62 9.33 11.26
N ARG A 161 -6.31 10.07 10.19
CA ARG A 161 -7.32 10.72 9.33
C ARG A 161 -8.34 9.75 8.72
N PHE A 162 -7.90 8.53 8.44
CA PHE A 162 -8.77 7.42 8.04
C PHE A 162 -9.94 7.21 9.02
N TRP A 163 -9.69 7.27 10.32
CA TRP A 163 -10.70 7.07 11.37
C TRP A 163 -11.58 8.31 11.57
N VAL A 164 -11.04 9.50 11.30
CA VAL A 164 -11.77 10.77 11.39
C VAL A 164 -12.73 10.95 10.21
N GLN A 165 -12.36 10.53 9.01
CA GLN A 165 -13.20 10.61 7.80
C GLN A 165 -14.08 9.38 7.60
N GLY A 166 -13.62 8.20 8.05
CA GLY A 166 -14.35 6.93 7.96
C GLY A 166 -15.22 6.60 9.17
N ARG A 167 -15.37 7.53 10.13
CA ARG A 167 -16.10 7.45 11.42
C ARG A 167 -16.76 6.09 11.70
N ILE A 168 -15.93 5.10 11.98
CA ILE A 168 -16.36 3.73 12.26
C ILE A 168 -17.30 3.71 13.47
N ASP A 169 -17.04 4.60 14.45
CA ASP A 169 -17.91 4.78 15.61
C ASP A 169 -19.33 5.23 15.22
N CYS A 170 -19.47 6.16 14.27
CA CYS A 170 -20.80 6.58 13.80
C CYS A 170 -21.48 5.51 12.96
N MET A 171 -20.71 4.72 12.20
CA MET A 171 -21.22 3.56 11.48
C MET A 171 -21.72 2.48 12.45
N ALA A 172 -21.01 2.29 13.57
CA ALA A 172 -21.40 1.38 14.64
C ALA A 172 -22.59 1.90 15.45
N GLU A 173 -22.73 3.21 15.63
CA GLU A 173 -23.94 3.80 16.22
C GLU A 173 -25.16 3.69 15.28
N ALA A 174 -24.96 3.85 13.96
CA ALA A 174 -26.02 3.74 12.97
C ALA A 174 -26.48 2.29 12.72
N GLU A 175 -25.54 1.34 12.69
CA GLU A 175 -25.83 -0.09 12.52
C GLU A 175 -25.03 -0.94 13.54
N PRO A 176 -25.46 -0.97 14.82
CA PRO A 176 -24.72 -1.65 15.89
C PRO A 176 -24.64 -3.17 15.73
N ASP A 177 -25.61 -3.77 15.05
CA ASP A 177 -25.67 -5.21 14.80
C ASP A 177 -24.84 -5.65 13.58
N HIS A 178 -24.19 -4.71 12.87
CA HIS A 178 -23.40 -5.03 11.69
C HIS A 178 -22.18 -5.89 12.06
N TRP A 179 -21.94 -6.96 11.29
CA TRP A 179 -20.90 -7.97 11.56
C TRP A 179 -19.47 -7.40 11.66
N LEU A 180 -19.22 -6.22 11.10
CA LEU A 180 -17.92 -5.51 11.20
C LEU A 180 -17.62 -5.01 12.62
N PHE A 181 -18.64 -4.82 13.47
CA PHE A 181 -18.50 -4.20 14.80
C PHE A 181 -18.79 -5.15 15.95
N GLN A 182 -19.21 -6.38 15.65
CA GLN A 182 -19.43 -7.40 16.66
C GLN A 182 -18.08 -7.75 17.30
N ARG A 183 -17.97 -7.57 18.61
CA ARG A 183 -16.79 -8.03 19.36
C ARG A 183 -16.79 -9.56 19.36
N LEU A 184 -15.77 -10.15 18.75
CA LEU A 184 -15.44 -11.57 18.88
C LEU A 184 -15.05 -11.91 20.33
#